data_AF-A0A401ZX66-F1
#
_entry.id   AF-A0A401ZX66-F1
#
_cell.length_a   1.000
_cell.length_b   1.000
_cell.length_c   1.000
_cell.angle_alpha   90.00
_cell.angle_beta   90.00
_cell.angle_gamma   90.00
#
_symmetry.space_group_name_H-M   'P 1'
#
loop_
_entity.id
_entity.type
_entity.pdbx_description
1 polymer ?
#
loop_
_entity_poly.entity_id
_entity_poly.type
_entity_poly.pdbx_seq_one_letter_code
_entity_poly.pdbx_strand_id
1 'polypeptide(L)'
;MWPFDQFKQHIYRQYAQAYDTGDYSACDPNEAMGHLQQFMQGAPVDLQHRVYQQHFEQMPYEHRAILAQQMPPQYAMDPNDPSSMSQSFARMGREQPQLLQRLFSHPILLGSGIALTALVAKHVLAHHYQHGDGQSYPQSQYAQEQPIYNQAGYNQGYQQDNELRRELANERRQEQELRRELREEREWEREERPRHHHREEF
;
A
#
# COMPACT_ATOMS: atom_id res chain seq x y z
N MET A 1 -18.06 6.36 -19.79
CA MET A 1 -17.52 6.26 -18.42
C MET A 1 -16.61 5.04 -18.37
N TRP A 2 -15.62 5.00 -17.47
CA TRP A 2 -14.81 3.79 -17.26
C TRP A 2 -15.69 2.64 -16.73
N PRO A 3 -15.35 1.34 -16.91
CA PRO A 3 -16.08 0.22 -16.33
C PRO A 3 -15.84 0.13 -14.81
N PHE A 4 -16.41 1.08 -14.10
CA PHE A 4 -16.73 0.99 -12.69
C PHE A 4 -17.86 -0.05 -12.54
N ASP A 5 -17.52 -1.24 -12.06
CA ASP A 5 -18.50 -2.26 -11.74
C ASP A 5 -19.34 -1.79 -10.53
N GLN A 6 -20.56 -1.34 -10.79
CA GLN A 6 -21.46 -0.83 -9.76
C GLN A 6 -21.81 -1.89 -8.72
N PHE A 7 -21.80 -3.18 -9.08
CA PHE A 7 -22.05 -4.27 -8.13
C PHE A 7 -20.88 -4.46 -7.15
N LYS A 8 -19.67 -4.03 -7.54
CA LYS A 8 -18.45 -4.07 -6.72
C LYS A 8 -18.12 -2.76 -5.99
N GLN A 9 -19.08 -1.84 -5.84
CA GLN A 9 -18.91 -0.63 -5.00
C GLN A 9 -18.39 -0.92 -3.59
N HIS A 10 -18.86 -2.00 -2.97
CA HIS A 10 -18.46 -2.39 -1.62
C HIS A 10 -16.97 -2.77 -1.55
N ILE A 11 -16.49 -3.56 -2.52
CA ILE A 11 -15.07 -3.90 -2.71
C ILE A 11 -14.23 -2.64 -2.91
N TYR A 12 -14.64 -1.71 -3.79
CA TYR A 12 -13.88 -0.47 -3.99
C TYR A 12 -13.78 0.40 -2.73
N ARG A 13 -14.80 0.42 -1.86
CA ARG A 13 -14.75 1.13 -0.57
C ARG A 13 -13.80 0.43 0.42
N GLN A 14 -13.84 -0.90 0.50
CA GLN A 14 -12.90 -1.69 1.30
C GLN A 14 -11.45 -1.43 0.89
N TYR A 15 -11.17 -1.44 -0.42
CA TYR A 15 -9.87 -1.09 -0.98
C TYR A 15 -9.44 0.34 -0.62
N ALA A 16 -10.29 1.34 -0.85
CA ALA A 16 -9.97 2.73 -0.49
C ALA A 16 -9.69 2.89 1.02
N GLN A 17 -10.45 2.22 1.87
CA GLN A 17 -10.22 2.22 3.32
C GLN A 17 -8.89 1.54 3.70
N ALA A 18 -8.54 0.40 3.09
CA ALA A 18 -7.27 -0.28 3.31
C ALA A 18 -6.05 0.57 2.91
N TYR A 19 -6.17 1.40 1.87
CA TYR A 19 -5.16 2.39 1.52
C TYR A 19 -5.01 3.48 2.60
N ASP A 20 -6.13 3.96 3.14
CA ASP A 20 -6.17 5.05 4.11
C ASP A 20 -5.77 4.61 5.52
N THR A 21 -5.87 3.32 5.86
CA THR A 21 -5.36 2.73 7.12
C THR A 21 -3.99 2.08 7.00
N GLY A 22 -3.55 1.73 5.78
CA GLY A 22 -2.40 0.86 5.53
C GLY A 22 -2.63 -0.62 5.85
N ASP A 23 -3.86 -1.01 6.22
CA ASP A 23 -4.22 -2.40 6.57
C ASP A 23 -4.85 -3.12 5.37
N TYR A 24 -4.00 -3.82 4.62
CA TYR A 24 -4.38 -4.59 3.44
C TYR A 24 -4.78 -6.05 3.75
N SER A 25 -4.85 -6.45 5.03
CA SER A 25 -5.07 -7.86 5.43
C SER A 25 -6.38 -8.45 4.92
N ALA A 26 -7.41 -7.63 4.75
CA ALA A 26 -8.73 -8.03 4.27
C ALA A 26 -8.89 -7.99 2.73
N CYS A 27 -7.85 -7.61 1.96
CA CYS A 27 -7.91 -7.47 0.51
C CYS A 27 -7.45 -8.75 -0.21
N ASP A 28 -8.30 -9.37 -1.03
CA ASP A 28 -7.90 -10.52 -1.87
C ASP A 28 -6.93 -10.06 -2.98
N PRO A 29 -5.67 -10.54 -3.02
CA PRO A 29 -4.69 -10.06 -4.00
C PRO A 29 -5.00 -10.43 -5.45
N ASN A 30 -5.81 -11.48 -5.68
CA ASN A 30 -6.24 -11.92 -7.01
C ASN A 30 -7.34 -10.99 -7.54
N GLU A 31 -8.32 -10.64 -6.70
CA GLU A 31 -9.29 -9.59 -7.04
C GLU A 31 -8.61 -8.24 -7.26
N ALA A 32 -7.60 -7.91 -6.44
CA ALA A 32 -6.83 -6.68 -6.59
C ALA A 32 -6.19 -6.61 -7.99
N MET A 33 -5.48 -7.67 -8.39
CA MET A 33 -4.86 -7.74 -9.72
C MET A 33 -5.87 -7.72 -10.87
N GLY A 34 -7.05 -8.32 -10.70
CA GLY A 34 -8.15 -8.22 -11.68
C GLY A 34 -8.63 -6.78 -11.86
N HIS A 35 -8.84 -6.05 -10.75
CA HIS A 35 -9.25 -4.64 -10.79
C HIS A 35 -8.17 -3.71 -11.33
N LEU A 36 -6.90 -3.98 -11.02
CA LEU A 36 -5.78 -3.24 -11.59
C LEU A 36 -5.68 -3.45 -13.11
N GLN A 37 -5.86 -4.67 -13.61
CA GLN A 37 -5.90 -4.94 -15.06
C GLN A 37 -7.10 -4.26 -15.74
N GLN A 38 -8.27 -4.24 -15.11
CA GLN A 38 -9.43 -3.47 -15.58
C GLN A 38 -9.12 -1.96 -15.66
N PHE A 39 -8.32 -1.40 -14.73
CA PHE A 39 -7.86 -0.01 -14.74
C PHE A 39 -6.76 0.30 -15.76
N MET A 40 -6.04 -0.71 -16.27
CA MET A 40 -5.07 -0.54 -17.35
C MET A 40 -5.72 -0.54 -18.74
N GLN A 41 -6.76 -1.36 -18.95
CA GLN A 41 -7.34 -1.68 -20.27
C GLN A 41 -8.52 -0.79 -20.69
N GLY A 42 -9.52 -0.61 -19.81
CA GLY A 42 -10.62 0.39 -19.93
C GLY A 42 -10.79 1.88 -19.22
N ALA A 43 -9.41 3.43 -18.14
CA ALA A 43 -9.26 4.77 -17.53
C ALA A 43 -8.42 5.63 -18.49
N PRO A 44 -8.75 6.92 -18.70
CA PRO A 44 -7.98 7.80 -19.58
C PRO A 44 -6.48 7.76 -19.28
N VAL A 45 -5.65 7.93 -20.31
CA VAL A 45 -4.18 7.80 -20.20
C VAL A 45 -3.61 8.71 -19.09
N ASP A 46 -4.16 9.91 -18.96
CA ASP A 46 -3.77 10.91 -17.97
C ASP A 46 -4.14 10.50 -16.54
N LEU A 47 -5.27 9.80 -16.37
CA LEU A 47 -5.70 9.24 -15.08
C LEU A 47 -4.82 8.04 -14.70
N GLN A 48 -4.51 7.15 -15.66
CA GLN A 48 -3.55 6.06 -15.43
C GLN A 48 -2.19 6.61 -14.98
N HIS A 49 -1.65 7.58 -15.72
CA HIS A 49 -0.35 8.19 -15.39
C HIS A 49 -0.34 8.82 -14.00
N ARG A 50 -1.36 9.64 -13.67
CA ARG A 50 -1.46 10.29 -12.35
C ARG A 50 -1.49 9.28 -11.20
N VAL A 51 -2.28 8.21 -11.34
CA VAL A 51 -2.41 7.18 -10.30
C VAL A 51 -1.11 6.39 -10.13
N TYR A 52 -0.44 6.00 -11.22
CA TYR A 52 0.84 5.30 -11.13
C TYR A 52 1.95 6.20 -10.57
N GLN A 53 2.01 7.47 -10.99
CA GLN A 53 2.99 8.43 -10.49
C GLN A 53 2.83 8.63 -8.97
N GLN A 54 1.62 8.92 -8.50
CA GLN A 54 1.33 9.06 -7.07
C GLN A 54 1.68 7.78 -6.28
N HIS A 55 1.43 6.60 -6.86
CA HIS A 55 1.81 5.33 -6.23
C HIS A 55 3.33 5.20 -6.09
N PHE A 56 4.12 5.51 -7.13
CA PHE A 56 5.58 5.43 -7.09
C PHE A 56 6.22 6.54 -6.23
N GLU A 57 5.62 7.73 -6.16
CA GLU A 57 6.03 8.81 -5.24
C GLU A 57 5.92 8.38 -3.77
N GLN A 58 4.89 7.60 -3.42
CA GLN A 58 4.67 7.08 -2.07
C GLN A 58 5.36 5.73 -1.80
N MET A 59 5.80 5.03 -2.85
CA MET A 59 6.50 3.75 -2.71
C MET A 59 7.89 3.96 -2.08
N PRO A 60 8.26 3.18 -1.04
CA PRO A 60 9.61 3.18 -0.48
C PRO A 60 10.67 2.96 -1.57
N TYR A 61 11.84 3.59 -1.42
CA TYR A 61 12.90 3.53 -2.43
C TYR A 61 13.38 2.09 -2.65
N GLU A 62 13.41 1.28 -1.59
CA GLU A 62 13.78 -0.14 -1.60
C GLU A 62 12.83 -0.94 -2.49
N HIS A 63 11.52 -0.67 -2.39
CA HIS A 63 10.50 -1.32 -3.21
C HIS A 63 10.61 -0.88 -4.68
N ARG A 64 10.87 0.41 -4.93
CA ARG A 64 11.13 0.93 -6.29
C ARG A 64 12.39 0.31 -6.90
N ALA A 65 13.46 0.18 -6.13
CA ALA A 65 14.72 -0.43 -6.58
C ALA A 65 14.55 -1.94 -6.89
N ILE A 66 13.83 -2.69 -6.04
CA ILE A 66 13.48 -4.10 -6.30
C ILE A 66 12.62 -4.20 -7.57
N LEU A 67 11.62 -3.34 -7.72
CA LEU A 67 10.76 -3.33 -8.92
C LEU A 67 11.57 -3.03 -10.18
N ALA A 68 12.43 -2.01 -10.17
CA ALA A 68 13.32 -1.66 -11.27
C ALA A 68 14.29 -2.80 -11.64
N GLN A 69 14.87 -3.49 -10.65
CA GLN A 69 15.73 -4.66 -10.88
C GLN A 69 15.00 -5.86 -11.49
N GLN A 70 13.68 -5.98 -11.30
CA GLN A 70 12.86 -7.03 -11.90
C GLN A 70 12.29 -6.65 -13.29
N MET A 71 12.51 -5.42 -13.77
CA MET A 71 12.09 -5.01 -15.12
C MET A 71 12.96 -5.66 -16.21
N PRO A 72 12.35 -6.21 -17.27
CA PRO A 72 13.07 -6.45 -18.53
C PRO A 72 13.64 -5.15 -19.11
N PRO A 73 14.78 -5.17 -19.83
CA PRO A 73 15.45 -3.96 -20.32
C PRO A 73 14.57 -3.01 -21.16
N GLN A 74 13.59 -3.54 -21.90
CA GLN A 74 12.65 -2.73 -22.69
C GLN A 74 11.63 -1.93 -21.86
N TYR A 75 11.52 -2.21 -20.56
CA TYR A 75 10.69 -1.48 -19.58
C TYR A 75 11.53 -0.97 -18.41
N ALA A 76 12.82 -0.65 -18.66
CA ALA A 76 13.71 -0.10 -17.64
C ALA A 76 13.06 1.10 -16.91
N MET A 77 13.38 1.20 -15.62
CA MET A 77 12.86 2.19 -14.69
C MET A 77 14.01 2.74 -13.87
N ASP A 78 14.08 4.07 -13.71
CA ASP A 78 14.93 4.66 -12.67
C ASP A 78 14.15 4.68 -11.35
N PRO A 79 14.59 3.98 -10.29
CA PRO A 79 13.90 4.02 -8.99
C PRO A 79 13.91 5.41 -8.33
N ASN A 80 14.73 6.34 -8.82
CA ASN A 80 14.78 7.73 -8.36
C ASN A 80 13.74 8.64 -9.05
N ASP A 81 13.17 8.24 -10.20
CA ASP A 81 12.19 9.02 -10.96
C ASP A 81 10.82 8.30 -11.06
N PRO A 82 9.89 8.57 -10.13
CA PRO A 82 8.51 8.09 -10.18
C PRO A 82 7.76 8.37 -11.49
N SER A 83 8.14 9.40 -12.27
CA SER A 83 7.53 9.73 -13.57
C SER A 83 8.04 8.80 -14.68
N SER A 84 9.34 8.49 -14.70
CA SER A 84 9.88 7.40 -15.53
C SER A 84 9.21 6.07 -15.18
N MET A 85 9.07 5.77 -13.88
CA MET A 85 8.38 4.55 -13.43
C MET A 85 6.92 4.49 -13.90
N SER A 86 6.14 5.58 -13.77
CA SER A 86 4.73 5.60 -14.22
C SER A 86 4.59 5.44 -15.73
N GLN A 87 5.52 5.98 -16.53
CA GLN A 87 5.53 5.81 -17.98
C GLN A 87 5.86 4.38 -18.40
N SER A 88 6.98 3.81 -17.91
CA SER A 88 7.37 2.42 -18.20
C SER A 88 6.32 1.42 -17.71
N PHE A 89 5.69 1.68 -16.56
CA PHE A 89 4.65 0.82 -16.00
C PHE A 89 3.33 0.91 -16.79
N ALA A 90 2.88 2.10 -17.18
CA ALA A 90 1.71 2.28 -18.05
C ALA A 90 1.88 1.60 -19.41
N ARG A 91 3.11 1.64 -19.95
CA ARG A 91 3.47 0.96 -21.20
C ARG A 91 3.44 -0.57 -21.03
N MET A 92 4.13 -1.08 -20.02
CA MET A 92 4.15 -2.52 -19.69
C MET A 92 2.74 -3.07 -19.44
N GLY A 93 1.85 -2.31 -18.81
CA GLY A 93 0.48 -2.72 -18.55
C GLY A 93 -0.40 -2.91 -19.79
N ARG A 94 -0.05 -2.27 -20.91
CA ARG A 94 -0.73 -2.40 -22.20
C ARG A 94 -0.06 -3.45 -23.08
N GLU A 95 1.27 -3.50 -23.08
CA GLU A 95 2.05 -4.43 -23.93
C GLU A 95 2.18 -5.84 -23.32
N GLN A 96 2.32 -5.97 -22.00
CA GLN A 96 2.59 -7.24 -21.30
C GLN A 96 1.83 -7.35 -19.95
N PRO A 97 0.49 -7.44 -19.94
CA PRO A 97 -0.30 -7.59 -18.71
C PRO A 97 0.00 -8.89 -17.91
N GLN A 98 0.59 -9.90 -18.56
CA GLN A 98 1.11 -11.12 -17.92
C GLN A 98 2.39 -10.87 -17.09
N LEU A 99 3.24 -9.94 -17.53
CA LEU A 99 4.47 -9.58 -16.82
C LEU A 99 4.13 -8.91 -15.47
N LEU A 100 3.09 -8.07 -15.44
CA LEU A 100 2.57 -7.47 -14.19
C LEU A 100 2.14 -8.52 -13.16
N GLN A 101 1.40 -9.56 -13.58
CA GLN A 101 0.99 -10.64 -12.67
C GLN A 101 2.20 -11.35 -12.06
N ARG A 102 3.24 -11.61 -12.87
CA ARG A 102 4.50 -12.20 -12.40
C ARG A 102 5.26 -11.28 -11.43
N LEU A 103 5.34 -9.98 -11.71
CA LEU A 103 5.98 -9.00 -10.84
C LEU A 103 5.28 -8.91 -9.49
N PHE A 104 3.95 -8.77 -9.48
CA PHE A 104 3.19 -8.66 -8.24
C PHE A 104 3.03 -9.99 -7.49
N SER A 105 3.31 -11.16 -8.10
CA SER A 105 3.43 -12.41 -7.34
C SER A 105 4.65 -12.46 -6.40
N HIS A 106 5.61 -11.54 -6.52
CA HIS A 106 6.74 -11.44 -5.61
C HIS A 106 6.28 -10.84 -4.26
N PRO A 107 6.49 -11.50 -3.09
CA PRO A 107 5.85 -11.09 -1.82
C PRO A 107 6.02 -9.63 -1.42
N ILE A 108 7.22 -9.04 -1.64
CA ILE A 108 7.50 -7.62 -1.35
C ILE A 108 6.71 -6.68 -2.27
N LEU A 109 6.48 -7.08 -3.52
CA LEU A 109 5.76 -6.28 -4.51
C LEU A 109 4.25 -6.51 -4.42
N LEU A 110 3.78 -7.67 -3.95
CA LEU A 110 2.36 -8.01 -3.78
C LEU A 110 1.60 -6.93 -3.01
N GLY A 111 2.10 -6.54 -1.83
CA GLY A 111 1.52 -5.46 -1.03
C GLY A 111 1.51 -4.11 -1.76
N SER A 112 2.48 -3.86 -2.63
CA SER A 112 2.52 -2.66 -3.48
C SER A 112 1.45 -2.71 -4.58
N GLY A 113 1.22 -3.88 -5.20
CA GLY A 113 0.15 -4.08 -6.19
C GLY A 113 -1.25 -3.93 -5.58
N ILE A 114 -1.45 -4.41 -4.34
CA ILE A 114 -2.68 -4.17 -3.58
C ILE A 114 -2.84 -2.68 -3.27
N ALA A 115 -1.79 -2.01 -2.76
CA ALA A 115 -1.81 -0.57 -2.47
C ALA A 115 -2.09 0.29 -3.72
N LEU A 116 -1.56 -0.09 -4.88
CA LEU A 116 -1.89 0.56 -6.16
C LEU A 116 -3.35 0.37 -6.54
N THR A 117 -3.89 -0.85 -6.41
CA THR A 117 -5.31 -1.12 -6.67
C THR A 117 -6.20 -0.34 -5.70
N ALA A 118 -5.73 -0.17 -4.47
CA ALA A 118 -6.42 0.59 -3.43
C ALA A 118 -6.48 2.09 -3.75
N LEU A 119 -5.39 2.67 -4.27
CA LEU A 119 -5.36 4.04 -4.82
C LEU A 119 -6.22 4.20 -6.09
N VAL A 120 -6.29 3.17 -6.95
CA VAL A 120 -7.20 3.11 -8.10
C VAL A 120 -8.65 3.19 -7.63
N ALA A 121 -9.04 2.35 -6.65
CA ALA A 121 -10.40 2.31 -6.11
C ALA A 121 -10.82 3.67 -5.52
N LYS A 122 -9.92 4.31 -4.78
CA LYS A 122 -10.08 5.68 -4.24
C LYS A 122 -10.34 6.73 -5.33
N HIS A 123 -9.60 6.69 -6.44
CA HIS A 123 -9.82 7.58 -7.60
C HIS A 123 -11.14 7.29 -8.32
N VAL A 124 -11.50 6.02 -8.51
CA VAL A 124 -12.74 5.60 -9.17
C VAL A 124 -13.97 6.04 -8.37
N LEU A 125 -13.95 5.90 -7.05
CA LEU A 125 -14.98 6.43 -6.15
C LEU A 125 -15.08 7.96 -6.26
N ALA A 126 -13.97 8.69 -6.13
CA ALA A 126 -13.95 10.16 -6.20
C ALA A 126 -14.53 10.70 -7.52
N HIS A 127 -14.18 10.09 -8.66
CA HIS A 127 -14.75 10.47 -9.96
C HIS A 127 -16.23 10.11 -10.12
N HIS A 128 -16.73 9.06 -9.46
CA HIS A 128 -18.15 8.72 -9.48
C HIS A 128 -18.98 9.77 -8.72
N TYR A 129 -18.53 10.17 -7.53
CA TYR A 129 -19.22 11.19 -6.70
C TYR A 129 -19.20 12.61 -7.31
N GLN A 130 -18.28 12.91 -8.24
CA GLN A 130 -18.28 14.19 -8.97
C GLN A 130 -19.29 14.27 -10.13
N HIS A 131 -19.87 13.15 -10.56
CA HIS A 131 -20.79 13.09 -11.72
C HIS A 131 -22.16 12.47 -11.41
N GLY A 132 -22.40 12.00 -10.17
CA GLY A 132 -23.70 11.49 -9.72
C GLY A 132 -24.39 12.43 -8.72
N ASP A 133 -25.68 12.65 -8.94
CA ASP A 133 -26.68 13.36 -8.13
C ASP A 133 -26.30 13.86 -6.73
N GLY A 134 -25.91 15.14 -6.65
CA GLY A 134 -26.49 16.11 -5.70
C GLY A 134 -26.21 15.97 -4.18
N GLN A 135 -25.66 14.87 -3.68
CA GLN A 135 -25.32 14.70 -2.26
C GLN A 135 -23.84 14.97 -1.99
N SER A 136 -23.54 16.26 -1.77
CA SER A 136 -22.22 16.73 -1.38
C SER A 136 -21.85 16.27 0.04
N TYR A 137 -21.15 15.13 0.13
CA TYR A 137 -20.28 14.85 1.27
C TYR A 137 -19.10 15.84 1.25
N PRO A 138 -18.69 16.38 2.41
CA PRO A 138 -17.58 17.32 2.46
C PRO A 138 -16.27 16.66 2.04
N GLN A 139 -15.40 17.47 1.43
CA GLN A 139 -14.03 17.12 1.07
C GLN A 139 -13.19 16.93 2.34
N SER A 140 -13.31 15.77 2.99
CA SER A 140 -12.61 15.47 4.23
C SER A 140 -11.10 15.46 4.04
N GLN A 141 -10.43 16.41 4.69
CA GLN A 141 -8.99 16.32 4.95
C GLN A 141 -8.73 15.07 5.81
N TYR A 142 -7.63 14.39 5.57
CA TYR A 142 -7.33 13.11 6.21
C TYR A 142 -6.87 13.29 7.66
N ALA A 143 -7.83 13.40 8.59
CA ALA A 143 -7.60 13.46 10.02
C ALA A 143 -8.76 12.85 10.83
N GLN A 144 -8.42 11.94 11.74
CA GLN A 144 -9.17 11.48 12.92
C GLN A 144 -10.55 10.79 12.73
N GLU A 145 -10.57 9.52 13.16
CA GLU A 145 -11.55 8.90 14.07
C GLU A 145 -13.05 9.22 13.96
N GLN A 146 -13.88 8.17 13.75
CA GLN A 146 -14.97 7.72 14.64
C GLN A 146 -15.62 6.43 14.08
N PRO A 147 -16.12 5.50 14.92
CA PRO A 147 -16.73 4.24 14.45
C PRO A 147 -18.25 4.36 14.23
N ILE A 148 -18.78 3.70 13.20
CA ILE A 148 -20.23 3.57 12.96
C ILE A 148 -20.63 2.09 12.93
N TYR A 149 -21.61 1.74 13.76
CA TYR A 149 -22.23 0.41 13.84
C TYR A 149 -23.43 0.27 12.86
N ASN A 150 -23.87 -0.98 12.66
CA ASN A 150 -24.98 -1.45 11.79
C ASN A 150 -24.61 -1.64 10.30
N GLN A 151 -25.10 -2.66 9.57
CA GLN A 151 -26.09 -3.70 9.91
C GLN A 151 -25.81 -5.08 9.26
N ALA A 152 -26.04 -6.14 10.04
CA ALA A 152 -26.20 -7.58 9.74
C ALA A 152 -26.04 -8.12 8.29
N GLY A 153 -25.18 -9.15 8.14
CA GLY A 153 -25.19 -10.08 7.01
C GLY A 153 -24.08 -11.15 7.05
N TYR A 154 -24.46 -12.41 7.30
CA TYR A 154 -23.64 -13.64 7.26
C TYR A 154 -22.57 -13.92 8.36
N ASN A 155 -22.63 -15.18 8.83
CA ASN A 155 -21.73 -15.90 9.73
C ASN A 155 -20.36 -16.19 9.06
N GLN A 156 -19.28 -16.64 9.73
CA GLN A 156 -19.23 -17.34 11.04
C GLN A 156 -17.91 -17.17 11.85
N GLY A 157 -16.88 -16.48 11.36
CA GLY A 157 -15.51 -16.58 11.90
C GLY A 157 -15.13 -15.70 13.11
N TYR A 158 -15.97 -14.74 13.49
CA TYR A 158 -15.60 -13.58 14.32
C TYR A 158 -15.14 -13.82 15.77
N GLN A 159 -15.18 -15.05 16.30
CA GLN A 159 -14.75 -15.33 17.68
C GLN A 159 -13.25 -15.60 17.78
N GLN A 160 -12.73 -16.52 16.96
CA GLN A 160 -11.30 -16.87 16.96
C GLN A 160 -10.42 -15.68 16.51
N ASP A 161 -10.89 -14.90 15.54
CA ASP A 161 -10.20 -13.72 15.03
C ASP A 161 -10.01 -12.61 16.09
N ASN A 162 -10.96 -12.46 17.02
CA ASN A 162 -10.82 -11.49 18.13
C ASN A 162 -9.76 -11.88 19.16
N GLU A 163 -9.48 -13.17 19.34
CA GLU A 163 -8.44 -13.65 20.25
C GLU A 163 -7.05 -13.50 19.62
N LEU A 164 -6.87 -13.97 18.37
CA LEU A 164 -5.64 -13.74 17.59
C LEU A 164 -5.30 -12.25 17.44
N ARG A 165 -6.30 -11.39 17.21
CA ARG A 165 -6.10 -9.94 17.09
C ARG A 165 -5.73 -9.27 18.42
N ARG A 166 -6.07 -9.89 19.56
CA ARG A 166 -5.58 -9.52 20.90
C ARG A 166 -4.15 -9.99 21.12
N GLU A 167 -3.83 -11.19 20.67
CA GLU A 167 -2.51 -11.81 20.78
C GLU A 167 -1.47 -11.01 19.97
N LEU A 168 -1.75 -10.70 18.69
CA LEU A 168 -0.93 -9.81 17.85
C LEU A 168 -0.81 -8.37 18.40
N ALA A 169 -1.75 -7.92 19.23
CA ALA A 169 -1.70 -6.61 19.86
C ALA A 169 -0.86 -6.60 21.15
N ASN A 170 -0.70 -7.76 21.80
CA ASN A 170 0.25 -7.95 22.90
C ASN A 170 1.67 -8.20 22.35
N GLU A 171 1.81 -9.04 21.33
CA GLU A 171 3.08 -9.35 20.67
C GLU A 171 3.74 -8.09 20.10
N ARG A 172 2.99 -7.20 19.43
CA ARG A 172 3.51 -5.90 18.96
C ARG A 172 3.86 -4.91 20.09
N ARG A 173 3.33 -5.07 21.31
CA ARG A 173 3.81 -4.29 22.47
C ARG A 173 5.12 -4.85 22.97
N GLN A 174 5.22 -6.18 23.10
CA GLN A 174 6.46 -6.84 23.47
C GLN A 174 7.60 -6.56 22.46
N GLU A 175 7.34 -6.55 21.15
CA GLU A 175 8.35 -6.16 20.15
C GLU A 175 8.79 -4.69 20.33
N GLN A 176 7.88 -3.78 20.69
CA GLN A 176 8.21 -2.38 20.94
C GLN A 176 8.96 -2.17 22.26
N GLU A 177 8.66 -2.95 23.30
CA GLU A 177 9.38 -2.97 24.57
C GLU A 177 10.79 -3.55 24.38
N LEU A 178 10.93 -4.72 23.73
CA LEU A 178 12.23 -5.30 23.36
C LEU A 178 13.05 -4.35 22.46
N ARG A 179 12.44 -3.63 21.51
CA ARG A 179 13.13 -2.61 20.69
C ARG A 179 13.58 -1.39 21.49
N ARG A 180 12.88 -1.05 22.59
CA ARG A 180 13.32 -0.01 23.53
C ARG A 180 14.48 -0.53 24.38
N GLU A 181 14.34 -1.71 24.98
CA GLU A 181 15.40 -2.33 25.78
C GLU A 181 16.69 -2.50 24.96
N LEU A 182 16.63 -2.99 23.71
CA LEU A 182 17.80 -3.10 22.83
C LEU A 182 18.41 -1.74 22.41
N ARG A 183 17.69 -0.63 22.56
CA ARG A 183 18.23 0.73 22.37
C ARG A 183 18.89 1.21 23.66
N GLU A 184 18.20 1.07 24.78
CA GLU A 184 18.70 1.48 26.10
C GLU A 184 19.97 0.67 26.47
N GLU A 185 20.01 -0.64 26.22
CA GLU A 185 21.19 -1.50 26.35
C GLU A 185 22.37 -1.01 25.49
N ARG A 186 22.13 -0.57 24.25
CA ARG A 186 23.17 0.00 23.37
C ARG A 186 23.60 1.40 23.76
N GLU A 187 22.81 2.11 24.55
CA GLU A 187 23.18 3.41 25.13
C GLU A 187 24.00 3.18 26.41
N TRP A 188 23.65 2.20 27.25
CA TRP A 188 24.49 1.70 28.34
C TRP A 188 25.84 1.13 27.86
N GLU A 189 25.91 0.31 26.79
CA GLU A 189 27.18 -0.23 26.26
C GLU A 189 28.14 0.88 25.75
N ARG A 190 27.59 2.07 25.44
CA ARG A 190 28.38 3.26 25.08
C ARG A 190 28.82 4.07 26.28
N GLU A 191 27.99 4.14 27.33
CA GLU A 191 28.25 4.93 28.53
C GLU A 191 29.15 4.17 29.53
N GLU A 192 29.05 2.84 29.61
CA GLU A 192 29.93 1.99 30.43
C GLU A 192 31.36 1.81 29.87
N ARG A 193 31.66 2.22 28.62
CA ARG A 193 33.03 2.21 28.09
C ARG A 193 33.82 3.42 28.61
N PRO A 194 34.70 3.28 29.62
CA PRO A 194 35.42 4.42 30.15
C PRO A 194 36.48 4.84 29.14
N ARG A 195 36.79 6.13 29.09
CA ARG A 195 37.80 6.67 28.18
C ARG A 195 39.21 6.18 28.56
N HIS A 196 39.63 5.05 28.01
CA HIS A 196 41.05 4.71 27.87
C HIS A 196 41.71 5.62 26.83
N HIS A 197 41.85 6.91 27.17
CA HIS A 197 42.78 7.80 26.49
C HIS A 197 44.22 7.29 26.66
N HIS A 198 45.06 7.58 25.68
CA HIS A 198 46.49 7.30 25.75
C HIS A 198 47.11 7.88 27.03
N ARG A 199 47.85 7.05 27.76
CA ARG A 199 48.93 7.50 28.63
C ARG A 199 50.17 7.62 27.75
N GLU A 200 50.48 8.83 27.30
CA GLU A 200 51.78 9.16 26.74
C GLU A 200 52.81 9.16 27.88
N GLU A 201 53.74 8.20 27.89
CA GLU A 201 54.95 8.27 28.70
C GLU A 201 56.17 7.87 27.86
N PHE A 202 57.07 8.86 27.75
CA PHE A 202 58.47 8.91 27.30
C PHE A 202 59.22 7.58 27.08
#